data_AF-A0A954FTI2-F1
#
_entry.id   AF-A0A954FTI2-F1
#
_cell.length_a   1.000
_cell.length_b   1.000
_cell.length_c   1.000
_cell.angle_alpha   90.00
_cell.angle_beta   90.00
_cell.angle_gamma   90.00
#
_symmetry.space_group_name_H-M   'P 1'
#
loop_
_entity.id
_entity.type
_entity.pdbx_description
1 polymer ?
#
loop_
_entity_poly.entity_id
_entity_poly.type
_entity_poly.pdbx_seq_one_letter_code
_entity_poly.pdbx_strand_id
1 'polypeptide(L)'
;WEGAKTCNLSVWKADLLSVNGFDEDYTGWGMEDSDLVLRLIRNGVYHQDARFAAPVFHLWHPENSRDQLEENQRRLQQLIETDRIQARVGIQQAASE
;
A
#
# COMPACT_ATOMS: atom_id res chain seq x y z
N TRP A 1 6.82 6.39 -10.47
CA TRP A 1 6.71 5.46 -9.32
C TRP A 1 7.51 4.22 -9.67
N GLU A 2 8.51 3.85 -8.87
CA GLU A 2 9.42 2.70 -9.16
C GLU A 2 9.00 1.41 -8.45
N GLY A 3 7.87 1.42 -7.71
CA GLY A 3 7.35 0.25 -7.02
C GLY A 3 7.82 0.13 -5.57
N ALA A 4 6.90 -0.25 -4.69
CA ALA A 4 7.18 -0.64 -3.31
C ALA A 4 6.29 -1.83 -2.93
N LYS A 5 6.82 -2.68 -2.04
CA LYS A 5 6.14 -3.85 -1.48
C LYS A 5 6.30 -3.84 0.03
N THR A 6 5.25 -4.16 0.77
CA THR A 6 5.23 -4.04 2.23
C THR A 6 5.54 -5.36 2.96
N CYS A 7 6.06 -6.38 2.25
CA CYS A 7 6.38 -7.74 2.73
C CYS A 7 6.90 -7.82 4.17
N ASN A 8 7.70 -6.82 4.59
CA ASN A 8 7.96 -6.52 5.99
C ASN A 8 8.08 -5.00 6.17
N LEU A 9 7.00 -4.35 6.61
CA LEU A 9 6.90 -2.90 6.79
C LEU A 9 6.56 -2.55 8.24
N SER A 10 7.15 -1.47 8.75
CA SER A 10 6.70 -0.78 9.95
C SER A 10 6.40 0.68 9.63
N VAL A 11 5.33 1.21 10.22
CA VAL A 11 4.88 2.60 10.01
C VAL A 11 4.36 3.15 11.34
N TRP A 12 4.62 4.42 11.61
CA TRP A 12 4.06 5.06 12.79
C TRP A 12 2.53 5.12 12.67
N LYS A 13 1.84 4.83 13.78
CA LYS A 13 0.37 4.85 13.82
C LYS A 13 -0.20 6.18 13.33
N ALA A 14 0.39 7.30 13.74
CA ALA A 14 -0.05 8.63 13.32
C ALA A 14 0.05 8.81 11.79
N ASP A 15 1.17 8.38 11.19
CA ASP A 15 1.38 8.47 9.74
C ASP A 15 0.39 7.59 8.98
N LEU A 16 0.17 6.34 9.43
CA LEU A 16 -0.80 5.45 8.80
C LEU A 16 -2.23 6.00 8.86
N LEU A 17 -2.64 6.52 10.03
CA LEU A 17 -3.96 7.15 10.19
C LEU A 17 -4.09 8.42 9.35
N SER A 18 -3.01 9.18 9.21
CA SER A 18 -2.98 10.41 8.43
C SER A 18 -3.12 10.21 6.94
N VAL A 19 -3.07 8.98 6.43
CA VAL A 19 -3.36 8.63 5.02
C VAL A 19 -4.59 7.72 4.87
N ASN A 20 -5.36 7.54 5.94
CA ASN A 20 -6.51 6.63 6.01
C ASN A 20 -6.16 5.14 5.82
N GLY A 21 -4.93 4.70 6.11
CA GLY A 21 -4.54 3.30 6.03
C GLY A 21 -4.41 2.75 4.60
N PHE A 22 -4.58 1.43 4.45
CA PHE A 22 -4.67 0.79 3.13
C PHE A 22 -5.99 1.19 2.43
N ASP A 23 -5.98 1.16 1.09
CA ASP A 23 -7.19 1.37 0.31
C ASP A 23 -7.84 0.01 0.02
N GLU A 24 -8.99 -0.25 0.63
CA GLU A 24 -9.74 -1.52 0.54
C GLU A 24 -10.42 -1.73 -0.81
N ASP A 25 -10.34 -0.74 -1.71
CA ASP A 25 -10.70 -0.94 -3.11
C ASP A 25 -9.80 -1.93 -3.84
N TYR A 26 -8.57 -2.10 -3.36
CA TYR A 26 -7.67 -3.12 -3.88
C TYR A 26 -8.12 -4.47 -3.34
N THR A 27 -8.63 -5.31 -4.25
CA THR A 27 -9.00 -6.68 -3.95
C THR A 27 -8.13 -7.64 -4.74
N GLY A 28 -7.97 -8.86 -4.23
CA GLY A 28 -7.04 -9.83 -4.82
C GLY A 28 -5.58 -9.39 -4.70
N TRP A 29 -4.73 -9.87 -5.59
CA TRP A 29 -3.29 -9.63 -5.50
C TRP A 29 -2.85 -8.35 -6.21
N GLY A 30 -2.12 -7.50 -5.48
CA GLY A 30 -1.16 -6.53 -6.01
C GLY A 30 -1.62 -5.07 -6.05
N MET A 31 -0.60 -4.20 -6.01
CA MET A 31 -0.62 -2.71 -6.08
C MET A 31 -1.13 -1.97 -4.84
N GLU A 32 -1.77 -2.64 -3.89
CA GLU A 32 -2.20 -2.09 -2.59
C GLU A 32 -1.03 -1.49 -1.79
N ASP A 33 0.12 -2.18 -1.82
CA ASP A 33 1.35 -1.73 -1.18
C ASP A 33 1.88 -0.44 -1.79
N SER A 34 1.83 -0.39 -3.13
CA SER A 34 2.34 0.74 -3.89
C SER A 34 1.47 1.97 -3.70
N ASP A 35 0.16 1.79 -3.64
CA ASP A 35 -0.81 2.84 -3.31
C ASP A 35 -0.54 3.45 -1.93
N LEU A 36 -0.39 2.59 -0.90
CA LEU A 36 -0.11 3.04 0.46
C LEU A 36 1.19 3.86 0.52
N VAL A 37 2.29 3.33 -0.04
CA VAL A 37 3.60 4.02 0.04
C VAL A 37 3.59 5.32 -0.75
N LEU A 38 2.92 5.37 -1.90
CA LEU A 38 2.77 6.62 -2.68
C LEU A 38 2.05 7.69 -1.86
N ARG A 39 0.96 7.34 -1.18
CA ARG A 39 0.21 8.26 -0.31
C ARG A 39 1.03 8.73 0.89
N LEU A 40 1.78 7.84 1.54
CA LEU A 40 2.69 8.19 2.63
C LEU A 40 3.77 9.19 2.18
N ILE A 41 4.40 8.94 1.02
CA ILE A 41 5.41 9.85 0.46
C ILE A 41 4.81 11.23 0.15
N ARG A 42 3.60 11.27 -0.43
CA ARG A 42 2.89 12.53 -0.67
C ARG A 42 2.55 13.28 0.61
N ASN A 43 2.33 12.55 1.71
CA ASN A 43 2.13 13.12 3.03
C ASN A 43 3.44 13.49 3.77
N GLY A 44 4.58 13.49 3.07
CA GLY A 44 5.87 13.87 3.62
C GLY A 44 6.55 12.78 4.46
N VAL A 45 6.06 11.54 4.42
CA VAL A 45 6.67 10.40 5.12
C VAL A 45 7.72 9.77 4.21
N TYR A 46 8.95 9.71 4.68
CA TYR A 46 10.08 9.12 3.95
C TYR A 46 10.29 7.67 4.35
N HIS A 47 10.66 6.82 3.39
CA HIS A 47 10.99 5.44 3.69
C HIS A 47 12.40 5.33 4.28
N GLN A 48 12.57 4.39 5.21
CA GLN A 48 13.87 3.92 5.66
C GLN A 48 13.97 2.44 5.29
N ASP A 49 15.06 2.04 4.64
CA ASP A 49 15.26 0.65 4.23
C ASP A 49 16.12 -0.14 5.22
N ALA A 50 15.76 -1.40 5.42
CA ALA A 50 16.48 -2.34 6.27
C ALA A 50 17.15 -3.45 5.43
N ARG A 51 17.44 -3.19 4.15
CA ARG A 51 18.09 -4.17 3.28
C ARG A 51 19.43 -4.55 3.90
N PHE A 52 19.73 -5.84 3.91
CA PHE A 52 20.91 -6.43 4.55
C PHE A 52 21.01 -6.28 6.08
N ALA A 53 20.05 -5.62 6.73
CA ALA A 53 20.01 -5.46 8.19
C ALA A 53 18.96 -6.38 8.86
N ALA A 54 17.82 -6.61 8.20
CA ALA A 54 16.71 -7.40 8.73
C ALA A 54 16.17 -8.41 7.70
N PRO A 55 16.92 -9.48 7.39
CA PRO A 55 16.45 -10.51 6.46
C PRO A 55 15.24 -11.26 7.04
N VAL A 56 14.29 -11.59 6.18
CA VAL A 56 13.11 -12.40 6.53
C VAL A 56 13.04 -13.63 5.64
N PHE A 57 12.46 -14.71 6.16
CA PHE A 57 12.16 -15.91 5.39
C PHE A 57 10.73 -15.83 4.88
N HIS A 58 10.57 -15.98 3.56
CA HIS A 58 9.26 -16.20 2.97
C HIS A 58 8.95 -17.69 3.02
N LEU A 59 7.87 -18.06 3.71
CA LEU A 59 7.40 -19.43 3.72
C LEU A 59 6.76 -19.76 2.37
N TRP A 60 7.15 -20.90 1.80
CA TRP A 60 6.63 -21.30 0.50
C TRP A 60 5.12 -21.52 0.55
N HIS A 61 4.43 -20.98 -0.45
CA HIS A 61 3.02 -21.22 -0.73
C HIS A 61 2.77 -21.06 -2.24
N PRO A 62 1.68 -21.64 -2.78
CA PRO A 62 1.25 -21.36 -4.15
C PRO A 62 1.01 -19.86 -4.39
N GLU A 63 1.25 -19.39 -5.60
CA GLU A 63 0.99 -17.99 -5.96
C GLU A 63 -0.50 -17.65 -5.84
N ASN A 64 -0.80 -16.42 -5.40
CA ASN A 64 -2.16 -15.90 -5.41
C ASN A 64 -2.61 -15.63 -6.86
N SER A 65 -3.93 -15.74 -7.11
CA SER A 65 -4.49 -15.38 -8.41
C SER A 65 -4.19 -13.91 -8.75
N ARG A 66 -3.88 -13.68 -10.03
CA ARG A 66 -3.59 -12.36 -10.60
C ARG A 66 -4.77 -11.77 -11.36
N ASP A 67 -5.96 -12.32 -11.23
CA ASP A 67 -7.16 -11.89 -11.97
C ASP A 67 -7.51 -10.41 -11.75
N GLN A 68 -7.20 -9.86 -10.57
CA GLN A 68 -7.45 -8.45 -10.24
C GLN A 68 -6.30 -7.51 -10.61
N LEU A 69 -5.17 -8.04 -11.11
CA LEU A 69 -3.95 -7.25 -11.26
C LEU A 69 -4.12 -6.09 -12.25
N GLU A 70 -4.78 -6.31 -13.39
CA GLU A 70 -4.98 -5.27 -14.41
C GLU A 70 -5.81 -4.10 -13.86
N GLU A 71 -6.90 -4.41 -13.16
CA GLU A 71 -7.74 -3.41 -12.53
C GLU A 71 -6.99 -2.68 -11.39
N ASN A 72 -6.22 -3.40 -10.58
CA ASN A 72 -5.40 -2.80 -9.52
C ASN A 72 -4.29 -1.89 -10.09
N GLN A 73 -3.70 -2.24 -11.24
CA GLN A 73 -2.77 -1.37 -11.96
C GLN A 73 -3.46 -0.11 -12.47
N ARG A 74 -4.69 -0.22 -12.99
CA ARG A 74 -5.50 0.94 -13.40
C ARG A 74 -5.79 1.87 -12.22
N ARG A 75 -6.14 1.32 -11.05
CA ARG A 75 -6.34 2.10 -9.80
C ARG A 75 -5.09 2.84 -9.38
N LEU A 76 -3.94 2.16 -9.37
CA LEU A 76 -2.66 2.79 -9.03
C LEU A 76 -2.30 3.90 -10.02
N GLN A 77 -2.52 3.68 -11.33
CA GLN A 77 -2.27 4.68 -12.35
C GLN A 77 -3.12 5.94 -12.14
N GLN A 78 -4.40 5.79 -11.81
CA GLN A 78 -5.28 6.92 -11.45
C GLN A 78 -4.78 7.66 -10.20
N LEU A 79 -4.28 6.94 -9.19
CA LEU A 79 -3.67 7.59 -8.03
C LEU A 79 -2.42 8.38 -8.44
N ILE A 80 -1.56 7.82 -9.30
CA ILE A 80 -0.34 8.50 -9.79
C ILE A 80 -0.68 9.81 -10.50
N GLU A 81 -1.78 9.84 -11.26
CA GLU A 81 -2.26 11.01 -12.02
C GLU A 81 -2.94 12.09 -11.16
N THR A 82 -3.17 11.84 -9.88
CA THR A 82 -3.79 12.79 -8.94
C THR A 82 -2.83 13.18 -7.81
N ASP A 83 -3.24 14.10 -6.95
CA ASP A 83 -2.54 14.50 -5.72
C ASP A 83 -3.13 13.84 -4.45
N ARG A 84 -3.99 12.82 -4.62
CA ARG A 84 -4.68 12.16 -3.50
C ARG A 84 -3.68 11.59 -2.48
N ILE A 85 -3.92 11.92 -1.21
CA ILE A 85 -3.15 11.48 -0.03
C ILE A 85 -3.93 10.47 0.83
N GLN A 86 -5.26 10.53 0.86
CA GLN A 86 -6.09 9.60 1.63
C GLN A 86 -6.55 8.42 0.77
N ALA A 87 -6.61 7.22 1.36
CA ALA A 87 -7.34 6.08 0.76
C ALA A 87 -8.82 6.42 0.53
N ARG A 88 -9.42 5.91 -0.55
CA ARG A 88 -10.86 6.12 -0.82
C ARG A 88 -11.72 5.34 0.17
N VAL A 89 -11.38 4.08 0.40
CA VAL A 89 -12.01 3.21 1.39
C VAL A 89 -10.91 2.72 2.31
N GLY A 90 -10.89 3.18 3.56
CA GLY A 90 -9.84 2.83 4.51
C GLY A 90 -10.33 2.82 5.95
N ILE A 91 -9.43 3.09 6.89
CA ILE A 91 -9.69 2.95 8.34
C ILE A 91 -10.93 3.74 8.80
N GLN A 92 -11.13 4.95 8.28
CA GLN A 92 -12.25 5.80 8.65
C GLN A 92 -13.60 5.18 8.28
N GLN A 93 -13.68 4.45 7.16
CA GLN A 93 -14.92 3.80 6.71
C GLN A 93 -15.24 2.56 7.56
N ALA A 94 -14.21 1.80 7.96
CA ALA A 94 -14.36 0.65 8.84
C ALA A 94 -14.82 1.02 10.28
N ALA A 95 -14.54 2.25 10.74
CA ALA A 95 -14.94 2.72 12.07
C ALA A 95 -16.39 3.23 12.15
N SER A 96 -17.09 3.29 11.01
CA SER A 96 -18.48 3.75 10.90
C SER A 96 -19.50 2.60 10.84
N GLU A 97 -19.05 1.35 10.97
CA GLU A 97 -19.87 0.14 11.15
C GLU A 97 -19.92 -0.29 12.62
#